data_AF-A0A6N8KSI5-F1
#
_entry.id   AF-A0A6N8KSI5-F1
#
_cell.length_a   1.000
_cell.length_b   1.000
_cell.length_c   1.000
_cell.angle_alpha   90.00
_cell.angle_beta   90.00
_cell.angle_gamma   90.00
#
_symmetry.space_group_name_H-M   'P 1'
#
loop_
_entity.id
_entity.type
_entity.pdbx_description
1 polymer ?
#
loop_
_entity_poly.entity_id
_entity_poly.type
_entity_poly.pdbx_seq_one_letter_code
_entity_poly.pdbx_strand_id
1 'polypeptide(L)'
;MPLIIPQGVSDYFEMTHYTQEAGRLDIFLEEMNVIPEEFQKNKLTSKGFFEPVTLQDFPIRGQQVYLHVKRRRWLNQDSNKVVSRNWELVAKGTRITQDFAAFLKGISGQSGS
;
A
#
# COMPACT_ATOMS: atom_id res chain seq x y z
N MET A 1 -17.48 -0.98 -7.65
CA MET A 1 -17.28 0.32 -7.00
C MET A 1 -15.85 0.85 -7.28
N PRO A 2 -15.53 1.25 -8.53
CA PRO A 2 -14.16 1.64 -8.92
C PRO A 2 -13.84 3.15 -8.78
N LEU A 3 -14.70 3.96 -8.13
CA LEU A 3 -14.69 5.43 -8.30
C LEU A 3 -13.79 6.22 -7.32
N ILE A 4 -13.10 5.59 -6.37
CA ILE A 4 -12.35 6.30 -5.32
C ILE A 4 -10.86 5.92 -5.31
N ILE A 5 -10.51 4.70 -5.71
CA ILE A 5 -9.12 4.23 -5.67
C ILE A 5 -8.46 4.47 -7.04
N PRO A 6 -7.30 5.13 -7.12
CA PRO A 6 -6.60 5.33 -8.38
C PRO A 6 -6.30 4.02 -9.10
N GLN A 7 -6.42 4.04 -10.43
CA GLN A 7 -6.02 2.91 -11.27
C GLN A 7 -4.53 2.59 -11.07
N GLY A 8 -4.20 1.33 -10.82
CA GLY A 8 -2.85 0.91 -10.43
C GLY A 8 -2.67 0.72 -8.92
N VAL A 9 -3.41 1.45 -8.06
CA VAL A 9 -3.42 1.17 -6.61
C VAL A 9 -4.29 -0.05 -6.31
N SER A 10 -5.44 -0.16 -6.99
CA SER A 10 -6.35 -1.31 -6.90
C SER A 10 -5.72 -2.65 -7.30
N ASP A 11 -4.60 -2.61 -8.03
CA ASP A 11 -3.89 -3.81 -8.49
C ASP A 11 -3.07 -4.46 -7.36
N TYR A 12 -2.80 -3.70 -6.28
CA TYR A 12 -1.98 -4.14 -5.14
C TYR A 12 -2.69 -4.00 -3.80
N PHE A 13 -3.67 -3.11 -3.69
CA PHE A 13 -4.38 -2.81 -2.46
C PHE A 13 -5.87 -3.07 -2.60
N GLU A 14 -6.45 -3.65 -1.56
CA GLU A 14 -7.88 -3.74 -1.37
C GLU A 14 -8.34 -2.65 -0.40
N MET A 15 -9.48 -2.02 -0.71
CA MET A 15 -10.14 -1.14 0.24
C MET A 15 -10.98 -1.99 1.19
N THR A 16 -10.63 -1.94 2.47
CA THR A 16 -11.29 -2.73 3.51
C THR A 16 -12.41 -1.96 4.18
N HIS A 17 -12.27 -0.65 4.31
CA HIS A 17 -13.22 0.19 4.99
C HIS A 17 -13.12 1.65 4.51
N TYR A 18 -14.17 2.43 4.75
CA TYR A 18 -14.12 3.89 4.65
C TYR A 18 -15.02 4.52 5.71
N THR A 19 -14.62 5.67 6.22
CA THR A 19 -15.44 6.51 7.10
C THR A 19 -15.60 7.89 6.49
N GLN A 20 -16.77 8.49 6.68
CA GLN A 20 -17.07 9.82 6.18
C GLN A 20 -17.73 10.64 7.29
N GLU A 21 -17.07 11.72 7.70
CA GLU A 21 -17.54 12.60 8.77
C GLU A 21 -17.21 14.05 8.45
N ALA A 22 -18.18 14.97 8.59
CA ALA A 22 -17.96 16.42 8.62
C ALA A 22 -16.93 16.99 7.62
N GLY A 23 -17.01 16.62 6.34
CA GLY A 23 -16.08 17.12 5.31
C GLY A 23 -14.73 16.39 5.26
N ARG A 24 -14.63 15.22 5.88
CA ARG A 24 -13.48 14.32 5.85
C ARG A 24 -13.90 12.93 5.37
N LEU A 25 -13.09 12.33 4.52
CA LEU A 25 -13.22 10.98 3.99
C LEU A 25 -11.94 10.21 4.28
N ASP A 26 -12.02 9.21 5.14
CA ASP A 26 -10.92 8.30 5.44
C ASP A 26 -11.14 6.98 4.70
N ILE A 27 -10.15 6.53 3.95
CA ILE A 27 -10.19 5.30 3.17
C ILE A 27 -9.08 4.38 3.67
N PHE A 28 -9.43 3.16 4.02
CA PHE A 28 -8.52 2.17 4.57
C PHE A 28 -8.14 1.16 3.48
N LEU A 29 -6.84 1.07 3.21
CA LEU A 29 -6.25 0.24 2.17
C LEU A 29 -5.32 -0.80 2.81
N GLU A 30 -5.51 -2.06 2.46
CA GLU A 30 -4.62 -3.14 2.87
C GLU A 30 -3.96 -3.77 1.66
N GLU A 31 -2.64 -3.98 1.73
CA GLU A 31 -1.92 -4.66 0.64
C GLU A 31 -2.39 -6.10 0.53
N MET A 32 -2.78 -6.50 -0.67
CA MET A 32 -3.26 -7.84 -0.98
C MET A 32 -2.18 -8.88 -0.70
N ASN A 33 -2.60 -10.11 -0.38
CA ASN A 33 -1.67 -11.21 -0.16
C ASN A 33 -1.20 -11.85 -1.48
N VAL A 34 -0.57 -11.05 -2.34
CA VAL A 34 0.04 -11.49 -3.60
C VAL A 34 1.55 -11.42 -3.45
N ILE A 35 2.24 -12.51 -3.75
CA ILE A 35 3.71 -12.59 -3.66
C ILE A 35 4.32 -11.51 -4.58
N PRO A 36 5.26 -10.67 -4.09
CA PRO A 36 5.96 -9.71 -4.92
C PRO A 36 6.77 -10.38 -6.04
N GLU A 37 6.88 -9.72 -7.19
CA GLU A 37 7.53 -10.29 -8.39
C GLU A 37 8.98 -10.68 -8.12
N GLU A 38 9.69 -9.86 -7.35
CA GLU A 38 11.07 -10.08 -6.91
C GLU A 38 11.26 -11.30 -6.00
N PHE A 39 10.18 -11.84 -5.43
CA PHE A 39 10.19 -12.99 -4.53
C PHE A 39 9.37 -14.19 -5.07
N GLN A 40 8.98 -14.20 -6.35
CA GLN A 40 8.19 -15.29 -6.93
C GLN A 40 8.88 -16.67 -6.85
N LYS A 41 10.21 -16.69 -6.74
CA LYS A 41 11.00 -17.92 -6.58
C LYS A 41 11.17 -18.34 -5.11
N ASN A 42 10.75 -17.51 -4.17
CA ASN A 42 10.90 -17.75 -2.74
C ASN A 42 9.61 -18.29 -2.13
N LYS A 43 9.78 -19.03 -1.03
CA LYS A 43 8.63 -19.46 -0.24
C LYS A 43 8.29 -18.40 0.80
N LEU A 44 7.20 -17.67 0.55
CA LEU A 44 6.73 -16.59 1.41
C LEU A 44 5.49 -17.00 2.23
N THR A 45 5.51 -16.67 3.53
CA THR A 45 4.33 -16.79 4.41
C THR A 45 3.91 -15.42 4.90
N SER A 46 2.62 -15.07 4.73
CA SER A 46 2.08 -13.79 5.24
C SER A 46 2.26 -13.70 6.76
N LYS A 47 2.86 -12.60 7.22
CA LYS A 47 3.14 -12.28 8.64
C LYS A 47 2.44 -10.97 9.07
N GLY A 48 1.22 -10.78 8.57
CA GLY A 48 0.41 -9.60 8.86
C GLY A 48 0.89 -8.34 8.14
N PHE A 49 0.75 -7.19 8.79
CA PHE A 49 1.03 -5.87 8.20
C PHE A 49 2.03 -5.08 9.04
N PHE A 50 2.68 -4.08 8.44
CA PHE A 50 3.33 -3.01 9.19
C PHE A 50 2.30 -2.07 9.82
N GLU A 51 2.77 -1.15 10.67
CA GLU A 51 1.93 -0.07 11.17
C GLU A 51 1.30 0.72 10.00
N PRO A 52 0.01 1.08 10.09
CA PRO A 52 -0.65 1.88 9.07
C PRO A 52 0.07 3.22 8.92
N VAL A 53 0.19 3.68 7.67
CA VAL A 53 0.67 5.03 7.39
C VAL A 53 -0.46 5.79 6.72
N THR A 54 -0.74 6.99 7.24
CA THR A 54 -1.76 7.88 6.69
C THR A 54 -1.13 8.90 5.76
N LEU A 55 -1.71 9.09 4.58
CA LEU A 55 -1.40 10.22 3.70
C LEU A 55 -2.67 11.00 3.37
N GLN A 56 -2.51 12.29 3.10
CA GLN A 56 -3.57 13.13 2.60
C GLN A 56 -3.57 13.09 1.07
N ASP A 57 -4.75 12.89 0.47
CA ASP A 57 -4.96 12.92 -0.98
C ASP A 57 -5.75 14.18 -1.38
N PHE A 58 -5.89 14.42 -2.68
CA PHE A 58 -6.62 15.56 -3.20
C PHE A 58 -8.07 15.56 -2.69
N PRO A 59 -8.60 16.72 -2.26
CA PRO A 59 -9.96 16.81 -1.79
C PRO A 59 -10.97 16.36 -2.85
N ILE A 60 -11.91 15.49 -2.48
CA ILE A 60 -12.99 15.05 -3.36
C ILE A 60 -14.27 15.76 -2.94
N ARG A 61 -14.84 16.57 -3.85
CA ARG A 61 -16.13 17.28 -3.63
C ARG A 61 -16.16 18.08 -2.32
N GLY A 62 -15.07 18.78 -2.02
CA GLY A 62 -14.94 19.58 -0.79
C GLY A 62 -14.62 18.78 0.47
N GLN A 63 -14.43 17.46 0.37
CA GLN A 63 -14.02 16.62 1.48
C GLN A 63 -12.51 16.42 1.48
N GLN A 64 -11.86 16.59 2.64
CA GLN A 64 -10.47 16.21 2.83
C GLN A 64 -10.36 14.69 2.79
N VAL A 65 -9.48 14.16 1.93
CA VAL A 65 -9.33 12.73 1.75
C VAL A 65 -8.06 12.26 2.45
N TYR A 66 -8.18 11.21 3.25
CA TYR A 66 -7.06 10.56 3.92
C TYR A 66 -7.03 9.08 3.55
N LEU A 67 -5.88 8.60 3.09
CA LEU A 67 -5.65 7.20 2.79
C LEU A 67 -4.84 6.58 3.93
N HIS A 68 -5.39 5.57 4.58
CA HIS A 68 -4.74 4.77 5.62
C HIS A 68 -4.22 3.48 5.00
N VAL A 69 -2.92 3.40 4.77
CA VAL A 69 -2.30 2.32 4.00
C VAL A 69 -1.59 1.35 4.94
N LYS A 70 -2.02 0.09 4.94
CA LYS A 70 -1.30 -1.02 5.58
C LYS A 70 -0.55 -1.83 4.54
N ARG A 71 0.76 -1.90 4.69
CA ARG A 71 1.65 -2.73 3.85
C ARG A 71 1.82 -4.11 4.45
N ARG A 72 1.84 -5.12 3.60
CA ARG A 72 1.95 -6.51 4.04
C ARG A 72 3.41 -6.88 4.29
N ARG A 73 3.59 -7.76 5.28
CA ARG A 73 4.85 -8.40 5.63
C ARG A 73 4.80 -9.86 5.26
N TRP A 74 5.88 -10.36 4.69
CA TRP A 74 6.05 -11.78 4.47
C TRP A 74 7.30 -12.26 5.19
N LEU A 75 7.24 -13.47 5.74
CA LEU A 75 8.44 -14.21 6.14
C LEU A 75 8.93 -14.97 4.92
N ASN A 76 10.13 -14.65 4.45
CA ASN A 76 10.83 -15.44 3.45
C ASN A 76 11.46 -16.65 4.16
N GLN A 77 10.99 -17.85 3.85
CA GLN A 77 11.44 -19.09 4.52
C GLN A 77 12.86 -19.49 4.13
N ASP A 78 13.34 -19.06 2.96
CA ASP A 78 14.68 -19.41 2.48
C ASP A 78 15.77 -18.61 3.20
N SER A 79 15.48 -17.35 3.53
CA SER A 79 16.41 -16.46 4.25
C SER A 79 16.07 -16.29 5.74
N ASN A 80 14.90 -16.76 6.18
CA ASN A 80 14.29 -16.52 7.49
C ASN A 80 14.16 -15.02 7.85
N LYS A 81 14.03 -14.14 6.86
CA LYS A 81 13.89 -12.70 7.04
C LYS A 81 12.48 -12.23 6.72
N VAL A 82 12.05 -11.18 7.42
CA VAL A 82 10.82 -10.46 7.05
C VAL A 82 11.14 -9.57 5.87
N VAL A 83 10.35 -9.72 4.81
CA VAL A 83 10.47 -8.96 3.56
C VAL A 83 9.15 -8.26 3.25
N SER A 84 9.22 -7.25 2.40
CA SER A 84 8.10 -6.46 1.92
C SER A 84 8.29 -6.17 0.42
N ARG A 85 7.20 -5.80 -0.25
CA ARG A 85 7.22 -5.43 -1.66
C ARG A 85 8.10 -4.20 -1.87
N ASN A 86 8.97 -4.27 -2.87
CA ASN A 86 9.77 -3.14 -3.31
C ASN A 86 8.93 -2.20 -4.17
N TRP A 87 8.40 -1.17 -3.54
CA TRP A 87 7.58 -0.16 -4.20
C TRP A 87 8.32 0.72 -5.20
N GLU A 88 9.66 0.79 -5.15
CA GLU A 88 10.44 1.49 -6.19
C GLU A 88 10.36 0.77 -7.54
N LEU A 89 10.29 -0.56 -7.54
CA LEU A 89 10.13 -1.35 -8.77
C LEU A 89 8.73 -1.17 -9.35
N VAL A 90 7.70 -1.26 -8.49
CA VAL A 90 6.29 -1.09 -8.87
C VAL A 90 6.02 0.30 -9.44
N ALA A 91 6.57 1.35 -8.82
CA ALA A 91 6.38 2.74 -9.26
C ALA A 91 6.92 3.03 -10.67
N LYS A 92 7.90 2.27 -11.15
CA LYS A 92 8.49 2.47 -12.49
C LYS A 92 7.66 1.86 -13.62
N GLY A 93 6.74 0.94 -13.30
CA GLY A 93 6.01 0.13 -14.29
C GLY A 93 4.49 0.27 -14.29
N THR A 94 3.92 1.14 -13.45
CA THR A 94 2.46 1.19 -13.20
C THR A 94 1.87 2.58 -13.38
N ARG A 95 0.53 2.65 -13.49
CA ARG A 95 -0.24 3.90 -13.52
C ARG A 95 -0.49 4.52 -12.14
N ILE A 96 0.22 4.07 -11.10
CA ILE A 96 0.15 4.68 -9.77
C ILE A 96 0.53 6.16 -9.88
N THR A 97 -0.23 7.03 -9.21
CA THR A 97 0.05 8.48 -9.23
C THR A 97 1.46 8.75 -8.70
N GLN A 98 2.13 9.79 -9.24
CA GLN A 98 3.49 10.12 -8.84
C GLN A 98 3.62 10.37 -7.34
N ASP A 99 2.60 10.98 -6.72
CA ASP A 99 2.57 11.27 -5.29
C ASP A 99 2.39 10.01 -4.44
N PHE A 100 1.50 9.09 -4.83
CA PHE A 100 1.34 7.81 -4.12
C PHE A 100 2.58 6.93 -4.28
N ALA A 101 3.18 6.92 -5.47
CA ALA A 101 4.46 6.26 -5.72
C ALA A 101 5.59 6.87 -4.88
N ALA A 102 5.69 8.20 -4.81
CA ALA A 102 6.70 8.89 -3.99
C ALA A 102 6.51 8.59 -2.49
N PHE A 103 5.26 8.56 -2.02
CA PHE A 103 4.93 8.15 -0.67
C PHE A 103 5.41 6.73 -0.37
N LEU A 104 5.04 5.75 -1.22
CA LEU A 104 5.42 4.36 -1.05
C LEU A 104 6.95 4.17 -1.04
N LYS A 105 7.68 4.94 -1.85
CA LYS A 105 9.16 4.98 -1.85
C LYS A 105 9.74 5.53 -0.54
N GLY A 106 9.15 6.60 -0.02
CA GLY A 106 9.57 7.20 1.26
C GLY A 106 9.47 6.21 2.42
N ILE A 107 8.47 5.33 2.40
CA ILE A 107 8.25 4.34 3.46
C ILE A 107 8.96 3.00 3.21
N SER A 108 9.42 2.68 2.00
CA SER A 108 10.24 1.48 1.74
C SER A 108 11.65 1.58 2.33
N GLY A 109 12.16 2.79 2.54
CA GLY A 109 13.44 3.04 3.21
C GLY A 109 13.45 2.77 4.72
N GLN A 110 12.29 2.67 5.38
CA GLN A 110 12.19 2.33 6.80
C GLN A 110 12.20 0.81 7.00
N SER A 111 13.32 0.20 6.67
CA SER A 111 13.60 -1.21 6.93
C SER A 111 14.68 -1.30 8.02
N GLY A 112 14.25 -1.45 9.28
CA GLY A 112 15.10 -1.95 10.37
C GLY A 112 15.78 -0.89 11.24
N SER A 113 15.14 -0.61 12.37
CA SER A 113 15.83 -0.57 13.68
C SER A 113 15.38 -1.78 14.47
#